data_AF-A0A3P7F3D3-F1
#
_entry.id   AF-A0A3P7F3D3-F1
#
_cell.length_a   1.000
_cell.length_b   1.000
_cell.length_c   1.000
_cell.angle_alpha   90.00
_cell.angle_beta   90.00
_cell.angle_gamma   90.00
#
_symmetry.space_group_name_H-M   'P 1'
#
loop_
_entity.id
_entity.type
_entity.pdbx_description
1 polymer ?
#
loop_
_entity_poly.entity_id
_entity_poly.type
_entity_poly.pdbx_seq_one_letter_code
_entity_poly.pdbx_strand_id
1 'polypeptide(L)' 'MNLLGTNTVNWNLISGVSGDDNNPITKRFKCRDGCCDEHEWCRFWSSAGECTANKGWMTDNCQLACNTCHKGMN' A
#
# COMPACT_ATOMS: atom_id res chain seq x y z
N MET A 1 23.16 35.02 -19.84
CA MET A 1 22.24 34.14 -20.60
C MET A 1 22.71 32.72 -20.36
N ASN A 2 22.15 32.08 -19.35
CA ASN A 2 21.21 30.95 -19.47
C ASN A 2 21.86 29.72 -20.11
N LEU A 3 22.18 28.72 -19.29
CA LEU A 3 21.81 27.34 -19.60
C LEU A 3 21.31 26.69 -18.30
N LEU A 4 20.03 26.34 -18.35
CA LEU A 4 19.20 25.81 -17.30
C LEU A 4 19.85 24.53 -16.73
N GLY A 5 20.01 24.47 -15.40
CA GLY A 5 20.48 23.27 -14.73
C GLY A 5 19.57 22.10 -15.08
N THR A 6 20.12 21.10 -15.78
CA THR A 6 19.41 19.87 -16.11
C THR A 6 19.13 19.15 -14.79
N ASN A 7 17.87 19.14 -14.34
CA ASN A 7 17.43 18.24 -13.28
C ASN A 7 17.62 16.80 -13.80
N THR A 8 18.68 16.13 -13.37
CA THR A 8 18.93 14.73 -13.71
C THR A 8 17.94 13.86 -12.94
N VAL A 9 17.00 13.24 -13.65
CA VAL A 9 16.15 12.18 -13.08
C VAL A 9 17.02 10.95 -12.83
N ASN A 10 17.21 10.57 -11.56
CA ASN A 10 17.93 9.36 -11.19
C ASN A 10 16.98 8.16 -11.15
N TRP A 11 16.92 7.41 -12.25
CA TRP A 11 16.06 6.22 -12.39
C TRP A 11 16.41 5.09 -11.40
N ASN A 12 17.63 5.08 -10.82
CA ASN A 12 17.98 4.10 -9.79
C ASN A 12 17.18 4.28 -8.49
N LEU A 13 16.58 5.45 -8.25
CA LEU A 13 15.73 5.69 -7.08
C LEU A 13 14.35 5.03 -7.21
N ILE A 14 13.98 4.52 -8.39
CA ILE A 14 12.68 3.90 -8.67
C ILE A 14 12.80 2.38 -8.47
N SER A 15 13.46 1.94 -7.39
CA SER A 15 13.72 0.52 -7.14
C SER A 15 12.49 -0.27 -6.67
N GLY A 16 11.29 0.34 -6.63
CA GLY A 16 10.16 -0.19 -5.86
C GLY A 16 8.79 -0.23 -6.55
N VAL A 17 8.68 0.06 -7.85
CA VAL A 17 7.41 -0.16 -8.57
C VAL A 17 7.49 -1.51 -9.28
N SER A 18 7.08 -2.57 -8.59
CA SER A 18 6.85 -3.89 -9.16
C SER A 18 5.34 -4.04 -9.41
N GLY A 19 4.85 -3.42 -10.48
CA GLY A 19 3.46 -3.56 -10.91
C GLY A 19 3.38 -3.35 -12.41
N ASP A 20 2.83 -4.33 -13.13
CA ASP A 20 2.28 -4.10 -14.45
C ASP A 20 0.93 -3.42 -14.22
N ASP A 21 0.71 -2.20 -14.73
CA ASP A 21 -0.43 -1.30 -14.40
C ASP A 21 -1.83 -1.95 -14.50
N ASN A 22 -1.96 -3.14 -15.08
CA ASN A 22 -3.20 -3.87 -15.28
C ASN A 22 -3.50 -4.94 -14.23
N ASN A 23 -2.57 -5.30 -13.35
CA ASN A 23 -2.81 -6.31 -12.32
C ASN A 23 -2.61 -5.72 -10.92
N PRO A 24 -3.67 -5.63 -10.11
CA PRO A 24 -3.54 -5.09 -8.76
C PRO A 24 -2.57 -5.94 -7.93
N ILE A 25 -1.78 -5.28 -7.09
CA ILE A 25 -0.96 -5.98 -6.10
C ILE A 25 -1.89 -6.48 -4.99
N THR A 26 -2.01 -7.80 -4.85
CA THR A 26 -2.91 -8.48 -3.88
C THR A 26 -2.18 -9.30 -2.82
N LYS A 27 -0.89 -9.05 -2.61
CA LYS A 27 -0.13 -9.68 -1.53
C LYS A 27 0.86 -8.70 -0.92
N ARG A 28 0.80 -8.53 0.40
CA ARG A 28 1.73 -7.72 1.22
C ARG A 28 2.03 -6.35 0.61
N PHE A 29 1.03 -5.72 -0.03
CA PHE A 29 1.19 -4.43 -0.70
C PHE A 29 1.83 -3.37 0.22
N LYS A 30 1.40 -3.34 1.48
CA LYS A 30 2.01 -2.49 2.50
C LYS A 30 2.06 -3.24 3.82
N CYS A 31 3.24 -3.36 4.41
CA CYS A 31 3.41 -4.03 5.70
C CYS A 31 4.18 -3.14 6.69
N ARG A 32 3.84 -3.26 7.98
CA ARG A 32 4.61 -2.71 9.11
C ARG A 32 4.47 -3.67 10.30
N ASP A 33 5.61 -4.04 10.89
CA ASP A 33 5.65 -4.84 12.14
C ASP A 33 4.75 -6.10 12.08
N GLY A 34 4.87 -6.89 11.02
CA GLY A 34 4.08 -8.12 10.82
C GLY A 34 2.61 -7.90 10.39
N CYS A 35 2.13 -6.66 10.41
CA CYS A 35 0.79 -6.30 9.99
C CYS A 35 0.77 -5.78 8.55
N CYS A 36 -0.16 -6.27 7.72
CA CYS A 36 -0.18 -5.96 6.28
C CYS A 36 -1.56 -5.53 5.77
N ASP A 37 -1.52 -4.60 4.82
CA ASP A 37 -2.52 -4.49 3.77
C ASP A 37 -2.07 -5.38 2.61
N GLU A 38 -2.84 -6.42 2.32
CA GLU A 38 -2.59 -7.36 1.24
C GLU A 38 -2.92 -6.75 -0.12
N HIS A 39 -3.93 -5.89 -0.20
CA HIS A 39 -4.39 -5.28 -1.44
C HIS A 39 -4.04 -3.80 -1.53
N GLU A 40 -3.61 -3.34 -2.71
CA GLU A 40 -3.31 -1.92 -2.97
C GLU A 40 -4.48 -0.95 -2.69
N TRP A 41 -5.71 -1.45 -2.81
CA TRP A 41 -6.94 -0.67 -2.59
C TRP A 41 -7.45 -0.69 -1.14
N CYS A 42 -6.76 -1.36 -0.21
CA CYS A 42 -7.18 -1.40 1.19
C CYS A 42 -7.46 0.00 1.78
N ARG A 43 -6.63 0.99 1.45
CA ARG A 43 -6.83 2.38 1.89
C ARG A 43 -8.10 3.00 1.31
N PHE A 44 -8.39 2.74 0.03
CA PHE A 44 -9.59 3.25 -0.62
C PHE A 44 -10.84 2.63 0.01
N TRP A 45 -10.88 1.30 0.15
CA TRP A 45 -12.02 0.61 0.77
C TRP A 45 -12.23 0.99 2.23
N SER A 46 -11.15 1.14 3.01
CA SER A 46 -11.25 1.65 4.39
C SER A 46 -11.91 3.04 4.41
N SER A 47 -11.50 3.95 3.52
CA SER A 47 -12.12 5.28 3.41
C SER A 47 -13.57 5.26 2.93
N ALA A 48 -13.96 4.22 2.19
CA ALA A 48 -15.34 4.00 1.76
C ALA A 48 -16.23 3.35 2.85
N GLY A 49 -15.67 2.99 4.01
CA GLY A 49 -16.40 2.40 5.14
C GLY A 49 -16.43 0.87 5.17
N GLU A 50 -15.64 0.20 4.32
CA GLU A 50 -15.63 -1.26 4.21
C GLU A 50 -15.12 -1.96 5.48
N CYS A 51 -14.31 -1.29 6.32
CA CYS A 51 -13.91 -1.85 7.62
C CYS A 51 -15.10 -2.24 8.50
N THR A 52 -16.23 -1.55 8.33
CA THR A 52 -17.48 -1.85 9.03
C THR A 52 -18.42 -2.69 8.14
N ALA A 53 -18.61 -2.29 6.89
CA ALA A 53 -19.56 -2.95 5.98
C ALA A 53 -19.15 -4.36 5.58
N ASN A 54 -17.84 -4.59 5.38
CA ASN A 54 -17.24 -5.86 5.01
C ASN A 54 -16.10 -6.23 5.98
N LYS A 55 -16.44 -6.20 7.27
CA LYS A 55 -15.48 -6.38 8.37
C LYS A 55 -14.63 -7.65 8.21
N GLY A 56 -15.24 -8.79 7.90
CA GLY A 56 -14.52 -10.07 7.83
C GLY A 56 -13.41 -10.10 6.78
N TRP A 57 -13.67 -9.55 5.59
CA TRP A 57 -12.64 -9.49 4.56
C TRP A 57 -11.57 -8.44 4.90
N MET A 58 -12.00 -7.27 5.37
CA MET A 58 -11.11 -6.14 5.66
C MET A 58 -10.21 -6.36 6.88
N THR A 59 -10.68 -7.04 7.93
CA THR A 59 -9.85 -7.30 9.13
C THR A 59 -8.66 -8.18 8.84
N ASP A 60 -8.80 -9.09 7.88
CA ASP A 60 -7.77 -10.08 7.54
C ASP A 60 -6.82 -9.56 6.47
N ASN A 61 -7.37 -8.84 5.48
CA ASN A 61 -6.62 -8.39 4.29
C ASN A 61 -6.17 -6.94 4.35
N CYS A 62 -6.79 -6.08 5.16
CA CYS A 62 -6.54 -4.64 5.18
C CYS A 62 -6.26 -4.13 6.59
N GLN A 63 -5.32 -4.81 7.25
CA GLN A 63 -5.12 -4.69 8.69
C GLN A 63 -4.60 -3.32 9.10
N LEU A 64 -3.72 -2.72 8.29
CA LEU A 64 -3.21 -1.37 8.53
C LEU A 64 -4.31 -0.35 8.23
N ALA A 65 -5.02 -0.51 7.11
CA ALA A 65 -6.07 0.41 6.69
C ALA A 65 -7.26 0.42 7.66
N CYS A 66 -7.59 -0.70 8.29
CA CYS A 66 -8.67 -0.82 9.28
C CYS A 66 -8.20 -0.76 10.74
N ASN A 67 -6.91 -0.56 10.99
CA ASN A 67 -6.32 -0.54 12.33
C ASN A 67 -6.64 -1.81 13.15
N THR A 68 -6.61 -2.98 12.53
CA THR A 68 -6.87 -4.28 13.17
C THR A 68 -5.60 -5.06 13.49
N CYS A 69 -4.42 -4.46 13.28
CA CYS A 69 -3.15 -5.04 13.69
C CYS A 69 -3.17 -5.40 15.18
N HIS A 70 -2.92 -6.66 15.52
CA HIS A 70 -2.73 -7.04 16.92
C HIS A 70 -1.30 -6.69 17.35
N LYS A 71 -1.17 -5.96 18.46
CA LYS A 71 0.12 -5.67 19.08
C LYS A 71 0.77 -6.99 19.51
N GLY A 72 1.79 -7.43 18.78
CA GLY A 72 2.51 -8.68 19.06
C GLY A 72 2.46 -9.74 17.95
N MET A 73 1.92 -9.44 16.76
CA MET A 73 2.12 -10.28 15.57
C MET A 73 3.57 -10.13 15.08
N ASN A 74 4.42 -11.08 15.49
CA ASN A 74 5.77 -11.31 14.95
C ASN A 74 5.75 -12.53 14.05
#